data_AF-A0A9D0W162-F1
#
_entry.id   AF-A0A9D0W162-F1
#
_cell.length_a   1.000
_cell.length_b   1.000
_cell.length_c   1.000
_cell.angle_alpha   90.00
_cell.angle_beta   90.00
_cell.angle_gamma   90.00
#
_symmetry.space_group_name_H-M   'P 1'
#
loop_
_entity.id
_entity.type
_entity.pdbx_description
1 polymer ?
#
loop_
_entity_poly.entity_id
_entity_poly.type
_entity_poly.pdbx_seq_one_letter_code
_entity_poly.pdbx_strand_id
1 'polypeptide(L)'
;EMIRAETLVRFAEALAPAGFNDKAFLACYGMAECSLAISFAPLFEGHSTDCVDGDHHSDHQEALPIELSENPGRTRCFVECGQPLPEYEVEIRDDAGRVLPDRRSGTIFVRGPSVMSGYFNAPEETADTLSPDGWLNTGDVGYRANGSLIITGRKKDLIIINGRNIWPQDLEYLAEHQPEVRIGDALAFSVPGPDNEEICVLVVQCRESDPNKRAALIDRVTRLVRLELGIDCYVELVPLHTLPRTSSGKLSRSKARQNFIECHDLDKLTSVAAEEVELRQGSV
;
A
#
# COMPACT_ATOMS: atom_id res chain seq x y z
N GLU A 1 -8.51 1.93 -1.39
CA GLU A 1 -7.40 1.70 -2.33
C GLU A 1 -6.68 3.03 -2.47
N MET A 2 -5.35 3.01 -2.47
CA MET A 2 -4.59 4.25 -2.59
C MET A 2 -4.70 4.80 -4.01
N ILE A 3 -4.96 6.10 -4.12
CA ILE A 3 -4.98 6.78 -5.43
C ILE A 3 -3.53 7.00 -5.87
N ARG A 4 -3.19 6.55 -7.08
CA ARG A 4 -1.86 6.76 -7.66
C ARG A 4 -1.84 8.06 -8.46
N ALA A 5 -1.08 9.06 -8.00
CA ALA A 5 -1.02 10.37 -8.64
C ALA A 5 -0.58 10.30 -10.11
N GLU A 6 0.41 9.47 -10.43
CA GLU A 6 0.88 9.26 -11.82
C GLU A 6 -0.25 8.80 -12.76
N THR A 7 -1.16 7.95 -12.28
CA THR A 7 -2.33 7.50 -13.06
C THR A 7 -3.25 8.67 -13.38
N LEU A 8 -3.45 9.61 -12.45
CA LEU A 8 -4.27 10.80 -12.66
C LEU A 8 -3.64 11.72 -13.71
N VAL A 9 -2.33 11.95 -13.62
CA VAL A 9 -1.56 12.76 -14.59
C VAL A 9 -1.68 12.15 -15.99
N ARG A 10 -1.37 10.86 -16.14
CA ARG A 10 -1.44 10.17 -17.44
C ARG A 10 -2.85 10.15 -18.02
N PHE A 11 -3.87 10.00 -17.18
CA PHE A 11 -5.27 10.05 -17.61
C PHE A 11 -5.65 11.44 -18.14
N ALA A 12 -5.28 12.50 -17.41
CA ALA A 12 -5.55 13.87 -17.83
C ALA A 12 -4.87 14.20 -19.15
N GLU A 13 -3.58 13.86 -19.30
CA GLU A 13 -2.83 14.07 -20.54
C GLU A 13 -3.46 13.33 -21.72
N ALA A 14 -3.85 12.07 -21.53
CA ALA A 14 -4.46 11.26 -22.58
C ALA A 14 -5.81 11.79 -23.05
N LEU A 15 -6.60 12.41 -22.16
CA LEU A 15 -7.95 12.90 -22.46
C LEU A 15 -8.04 14.42 -22.66
N ALA A 16 -6.96 15.16 -22.45
CA ALA A 16 -6.90 16.60 -22.71
C ALA A 16 -7.35 16.97 -24.15
N PRO A 17 -6.97 16.23 -25.22
CA PRO A 17 -7.47 16.51 -26.57
C PRO A 17 -8.99 16.34 -26.74
N ALA A 18 -9.63 15.56 -25.87
CA ALA A 18 -11.09 15.39 -25.83
C ALA A 18 -11.79 16.44 -24.96
N GLY A 19 -11.05 17.42 -24.40
CA GLY A 19 -11.58 18.48 -23.56
C GLY A 19 -11.68 18.13 -22.08
N PHE A 20 -11.03 17.07 -21.62
CA PHE A 20 -10.96 16.79 -20.19
C PHE A 20 -10.20 17.90 -19.45
N ASN A 21 -10.79 18.37 -18.35
CA ASN A 21 -10.18 19.35 -17.46
C ASN A 21 -9.65 18.61 -16.23
N ASP A 22 -8.35 18.66 -15.98
CA ASP A 22 -7.69 18.02 -14.84
C ASP A 22 -8.24 18.49 -13.48
N LYS A 23 -8.78 19.72 -13.43
CA LYS A 23 -9.50 20.24 -12.28
C LYS A 23 -10.79 19.48 -11.95
N ALA A 24 -11.28 18.63 -12.85
CA ALA A 24 -12.45 17.79 -12.61
C ALA A 24 -12.15 16.60 -11.68
N PHE A 25 -10.88 16.30 -11.41
CA PHE A 25 -10.54 15.28 -10.42
C PHE A 25 -11.02 15.70 -9.02
N LEU A 26 -11.61 14.73 -8.32
CA LEU A 26 -12.09 14.89 -6.95
C LEU A 26 -11.68 13.66 -6.16
N ALA A 27 -10.56 13.77 -5.44
CA ALA A 27 -10.14 12.71 -4.53
C ALA A 27 -11.12 12.61 -3.36
N CYS A 28 -11.45 11.40 -2.94
CA CYS A 28 -12.31 11.15 -1.80
C CYS A 28 -11.86 9.89 -1.04
N TYR A 29 -12.23 9.82 0.23
CA TYR A 29 -12.04 8.64 1.07
C TYR A 29 -13.38 8.16 1.61
N GLY A 30 -13.54 6.84 1.73
CA GLY A 30 -14.83 6.23 1.99
C GLY A 30 -14.79 4.71 2.15
N MET A 31 -15.80 4.17 2.82
CA MET A 31 -15.97 2.73 3.07
C MET A 31 -17.44 2.39 3.38
N ALA A 32 -17.78 1.10 3.34
CA ALA A 32 -19.14 0.60 3.55
C ALA A 32 -19.65 0.87 4.98
N GLU A 33 -18.76 0.76 5.97
CA GLU A 33 -19.03 1.02 7.38
C GLU A 33 -19.37 2.50 7.66
N CYS A 34 -19.11 3.40 6.71
CA CYS A 34 -19.50 4.81 6.75
C CYS A 34 -20.59 5.13 5.70
N SER A 35 -21.36 4.12 5.29
CA SER A 35 -22.30 4.14 4.16
C SER A 35 -21.62 4.34 2.79
N LEU A 36 -20.81 5.38 2.62
CA LEU A 36 -19.95 5.54 1.46
C LEU A 36 -18.78 6.50 1.70
N ALA A 37 -19.03 7.77 1.97
CA ALA A 37 -18.00 8.82 1.92
C ALA A 37 -17.69 9.39 3.31
N ILE A 38 -16.42 9.71 3.54
CA ILE A 38 -15.89 10.29 4.78
C ILE A 38 -15.30 11.67 4.50
N SER A 39 -14.54 11.82 3.41
CA SER A 39 -13.88 13.08 3.04
C SER A 39 -13.88 13.32 1.54
N PHE A 40 -13.79 14.59 1.15
CA PHE A 40 -13.62 15.03 -0.23
C PHE A 40 -12.57 16.13 -0.31
N ALA A 41 -11.75 16.09 -1.36
CA ALA A 41 -10.94 17.23 -1.79
C ALA A 41 -11.83 18.40 -2.24
N PRO A 42 -11.30 19.63 -2.32
CA PRO A 42 -12.04 20.77 -2.87
C PRO A 42 -12.51 20.52 -4.30
N LEU A 43 -13.72 21.00 -4.62
CA LEU A 43 -14.28 20.88 -5.96
C LEU A 43 -13.53 21.79 -6.94
N PHE A 44 -13.28 21.28 -8.14
CA PHE A 44 -12.73 22.05 -9.27
C PHE A 44 -11.31 22.61 -9.04
N GLU A 45 -10.55 22.03 -8.12
CA GLU A 45 -9.14 22.37 -7.89
C GLU A 45 -8.18 21.33 -8.48
N GLY A 46 -8.68 20.15 -8.84
CA GLY A 46 -7.87 19.02 -9.29
C GLY A 46 -7.41 18.16 -8.13
N HIS A 47 -6.36 17.37 -8.35
CA HIS A 47 -5.77 16.56 -7.30
C HIS A 47 -4.53 17.24 -6.73
N SER A 48 -4.36 17.15 -5.41
CA SER A 48 -3.16 17.57 -4.70
C SER A 48 -2.45 16.34 -4.14
N THR A 49 -1.13 16.45 -4.02
CA THR A 49 -0.29 15.40 -3.44
C THR A 49 0.59 15.96 -2.35
N ASP A 50 0.68 15.23 -1.25
CA ASP A 50 1.65 15.49 -0.20
C ASP A 50 2.85 14.55 -0.38
N CYS A 51 4.03 15.13 -0.62
CA CYS A 51 5.27 14.41 -0.87
C CYS A 51 6.17 14.45 0.38
N VAL A 52 6.65 13.28 0.79
CA VAL A 52 7.37 13.09 2.05
C VAL A 52 8.64 12.26 1.87
N ASP A 53 9.58 12.37 2.82
CA ASP A 53 10.71 11.44 2.91
C ASP A 53 10.18 10.04 3.26
N GLY A 54 10.21 9.15 2.26
CA GLY A 54 9.69 7.79 2.34
C GLY A 54 10.43 6.91 3.33
N ASP A 55 11.74 7.10 3.51
CA ASP A 55 12.51 6.34 4.50
C ASP A 55 12.14 6.77 5.91
N HIS A 56 12.13 8.09 6.16
CA HIS A 56 11.74 8.62 7.47
C HIS A 56 10.30 8.23 7.82
N HIS A 57 9.40 8.24 6.83
CA HIS A 57 8.03 7.80 7.01
C HIS A 57 7.94 6.30 7.34
N SER A 58 8.77 5.48 6.71
CA SER A 58 8.85 4.03 6.95
C SER A 58 9.42 3.70 8.33
N ASP A 59 10.43 4.44 8.78
CA ASP A 59 11.19 4.16 10.00
C ASP A 59 10.55 4.77 11.26
N HIS A 60 9.88 5.91 11.11
CA HIS A 60 9.41 6.73 12.23
C HIS A 60 7.91 7.02 12.23
N GLN A 61 7.19 6.58 11.19
CA GLN A 61 5.76 6.84 11.02
C GLN A 61 5.45 8.35 11.06
N GLU A 62 6.37 9.15 10.53
CA GLU A 62 6.27 10.60 10.44
C GLU A 62 6.41 11.05 8.97
N ALA A 63 5.41 11.75 8.50
CA ALA A 63 5.28 12.27 7.14
C ALA A 63 6.02 13.61 7.03
N LEU A 64 7.35 13.56 7.03
CA LEU A 64 8.19 14.75 6.86
C LEU A 64 8.12 15.26 5.42
N PRO A 65 7.63 16.49 5.17
CA PRO A 65 7.56 17.04 3.83
C PRO A 65 8.95 17.15 3.19
N ILE A 66 9.03 16.83 1.89
CA ILE A 66 10.25 17.03 1.09
C ILE A 66 9.86 17.63 -0.27
N GLU A 67 10.71 18.51 -0.80
CA GLU A 67 10.52 18.96 -2.18
C GLU A 67 11.02 17.88 -3.15
N LEU A 68 10.22 17.58 -4.17
CA LEU A 68 10.55 16.60 -5.23
C LEU A 68 11.92 16.85 -5.89
N SER A 69 12.39 18.09 -5.89
CA SER A 69 13.66 18.49 -6.50
C SER A 69 14.89 18.11 -5.67
N GLU A 70 14.71 17.83 -4.36
CA GLU A 70 15.82 17.63 -3.43
C GLU A 70 16.30 16.17 -3.40
N ASN A 71 15.40 15.19 -3.53
CA ASN A 71 15.78 13.78 -3.51
C ASN A 71 14.73 12.83 -4.14
N PRO A 72 14.69 12.68 -5.48
CA PRO A 72 13.62 11.95 -6.17
C PRO A 72 13.46 10.49 -5.71
N GLY A 73 14.57 9.79 -5.43
CA GLY A 73 14.54 8.37 -5.04
C GLY A 73 14.00 8.10 -3.63
N ARG A 74 13.98 9.12 -2.76
CA ARG A 74 13.48 8.99 -1.38
C ARG A 74 12.09 9.61 -1.21
N THR A 75 11.53 10.20 -2.25
CA THR A 75 10.25 10.92 -2.15
C THR A 75 9.08 9.97 -2.35
N ARG A 76 8.13 9.96 -1.42
CA ARG A 76 6.84 9.28 -1.59
C ARG A 76 5.71 10.31 -1.61
N CYS A 77 4.89 10.29 -2.65
CA CYS A 77 3.77 11.22 -2.79
C CYS A 77 2.43 10.52 -2.62
N PHE A 78 1.59 11.04 -1.72
CA PHE A 78 0.25 10.53 -1.46
C PHE A 78 -0.79 11.56 -1.90
N VAL A 79 -1.89 11.10 -2.49
CA VAL A 79 -3.00 11.99 -2.85
C VAL A 79 -3.72 12.45 -1.59
N GLU A 80 -3.97 13.75 -1.51
CA GLU A 80 -4.79 14.35 -0.48
C GLU A 80 -6.27 14.03 -0.71
N CYS A 81 -6.90 13.32 0.24
CA CYS A 81 -8.32 12.96 0.19
C CYS A 81 -9.23 14.02 0.80
N GLY A 82 -8.70 15.20 1.08
CA GLY A 82 -9.42 16.39 1.52
C GLY A 82 -9.92 16.31 2.95
N GLN A 83 -10.87 17.20 3.28
CA GLN A 83 -11.34 17.37 4.65
C GLN A 83 -12.52 16.43 4.95
N PRO A 84 -12.67 15.97 6.21
CA PRO A 84 -13.86 15.23 6.62
C PRO A 84 -15.14 16.02 6.33
N LEU A 85 -16.21 15.29 5.99
CA LEU A 85 -17.54 15.86 5.82
C LEU A 85 -18.04 16.54 7.12
N PRO A 86 -19.00 17.46 7.05
CA PRO A 86 -19.62 18.03 8.24
C PRO A 86 -20.11 16.93 9.19
N GLU A 87 -19.96 17.17 10.50
CA GLU A 87 -20.35 16.24 11.58
C GLU A 87 -19.51 14.95 11.66
N TYR A 88 -18.53 14.75 10.76
CA TYR A 88 -17.51 13.74 10.97
C TYR A 88 -16.40 14.24 11.89
N GLU A 89 -16.09 13.42 12.89
CA GLU A 89 -14.88 13.52 13.69
C GLU A 89 -13.90 12.46 13.21
N VAL A 90 -12.64 12.86 13.07
CA VAL A 90 -11.57 11.99 12.59
C VAL A 90 -10.35 12.13 13.50
N GLU A 91 -9.85 10.99 13.98
CA GLU A 91 -8.64 10.89 14.77
C GLU A 91 -7.66 9.93 14.09
N ILE A 92 -6.38 10.26 14.17
CA ILE A 92 -5.30 9.34 13.84
C ILE A 92 -4.77 8.81 15.17
N ARG A 93 -4.81 7.50 15.38
CA ARG A 93 -4.39 6.89 16.65
C ARG A 93 -3.24 5.92 16.46
N ASP A 94 -2.34 5.86 17.44
CA ASP A 94 -1.32 4.82 17.53
C ASP A 94 -1.88 3.49 18.07
N ASP A 95 -1.03 2.48 18.21
CA ASP A 95 -1.41 1.16 18.71
C ASP A 95 -1.82 1.15 20.19
N ALA A 96 -1.43 2.17 20.96
CA ALA A 96 -1.85 2.37 22.34
C ALA A 96 -3.19 3.15 22.43
N GLY A 97 -3.79 3.51 21.29
CA GLY A 97 -5.03 4.27 21.21
C GLY A 97 -4.86 5.78 21.45
N ARG A 98 -3.64 6.29 21.48
CA ARG A 98 -3.37 7.73 21.69
C ARG A 98 -3.56 8.49 20.39
N VAL A 99 -4.23 9.64 20.47
CA VAL A 99 -4.38 10.55 19.34
C VAL A 99 -3.02 11.14 18.98
N LEU A 100 -2.67 11.03 17.71
CA LEU A 100 -1.43 11.52 17.13
C LEU A 100 -1.61 12.93 16.56
N PRO A 101 -0.57 13.78 16.62
CA PRO A 101 -0.59 15.09 15.99
C PRO A 101 -0.56 14.96 14.45
N ASP A 102 -0.77 16.08 13.76
CA ASP A 102 -0.57 16.18 12.31
C ASP A 102 0.81 15.63 11.90
N ARG A 103 0.88 15.10 10.68
CA ARG A 103 2.05 14.44 10.08
C ARG A 103 2.49 13.13 10.74
N ARG A 104 1.82 12.63 11.78
CA ARG A 104 2.10 11.29 12.33
C ARG A 104 1.11 10.27 11.80
N SER A 105 1.64 9.18 11.25
CA SER A 105 0.83 8.10 10.69
C SER A 105 0.36 7.15 11.77
N GLY A 106 -0.91 6.77 11.67
CA GLY A 106 -1.55 5.83 12.56
C GLY A 106 -2.84 5.30 11.94
N THR A 107 -3.60 4.57 12.74
CA THR A 107 -4.89 4.04 12.31
C THR A 107 -5.92 5.16 12.30
N ILE A 108 -6.71 5.25 11.24
CA ILE A 108 -7.77 6.24 11.10
C ILE A 108 -8.99 5.75 11.88
N PHE A 109 -9.45 6.57 12.81
CA PHE A 109 -10.70 6.40 13.54
C PHE A 109 -11.68 7.47 13.11
N VAL A 110 -12.93 7.08 12.90
CA VAL A 110 -13.99 8.01 12.48
C VAL A 110 -15.21 7.85 13.36
N ARG A 111 -15.88 8.97 13.65
CA ARG A 111 -17.19 9.01 14.30
C ARG A 111 -18.06 10.00 13.55
N GLY A 112 -19.31 9.65 13.30
CA GLY A 112 -20.21 10.52 12.55
C GLY A 112 -21.55 9.86 12.24
N PRO A 113 -22.49 10.63 11.67
CA PRO A 113 -23.88 10.19 11.50
C PRO A 113 -24.07 9.03 10.50
N SER A 114 -23.11 8.80 9.60
CA SER A 114 -23.20 7.72 8.60
C SER A 114 -22.41 6.46 8.96
N VAL A 115 -21.83 6.42 10.17
CA VAL A 115 -21.20 5.20 10.71
C VAL A 115 -22.28 4.13 10.94
N MET A 116 -21.97 2.90 10.54
CA MET A 116 -22.87 1.75 10.67
C MET A 116 -23.28 1.48 12.12
N SER A 117 -24.37 0.73 12.30
CA SER A 117 -24.76 0.21 13.62
C SER A 117 -24.01 -1.07 14.04
N GLY A 118 -23.23 -1.65 13.13
CA GLY A 118 -22.50 -2.91 13.33
C GLY A 118 -22.65 -3.88 12.17
N TYR A 119 -21.90 -4.98 12.25
CA TYR A 119 -21.94 -6.07 11.28
C TYR A 119 -23.11 -7.03 11.57
N PHE A 120 -23.81 -7.44 10.51
CA PHE A 120 -24.95 -8.35 10.63
C PHE A 120 -24.52 -9.74 11.13
N ASN A 121 -25.14 -10.21 12.22
CA ASN A 121 -24.83 -11.49 12.88
C ASN A 121 -23.36 -11.66 13.31
N ALA A 122 -22.65 -10.57 13.57
CA ALA A 122 -21.23 -10.56 13.93
C ALA A 122 -20.97 -9.58 15.10
N PRO A 123 -21.49 -9.87 16.32
CA PRO A 123 -21.40 -8.96 17.46
C PRO A 123 -19.98 -8.81 18.00
N GLU A 124 -19.13 -9.84 17.91
CA GLU A 124 -17.73 -9.78 18.36
C GLU A 124 -16.92 -8.86 17.44
N GLU A 125 -17.01 -9.05 16.12
CA GLU A 125 -16.35 -8.19 15.14
C GLU A 125 -16.88 -6.75 15.18
N THR A 126 -18.17 -6.58 15.50
CA THR A 126 -18.76 -5.26 15.74
C THR A 126 -18.10 -4.59 16.94
N ALA A 127 -17.96 -5.29 18.06
CA ALA A 127 -17.35 -4.74 19.27
C ALA A 127 -15.85 -4.44 19.08
N ASP A 128 -15.16 -5.24 18.27
CA ASP A 128 -13.73 -5.05 17.96
C ASP A 128 -13.47 -3.82 17.08
N THR A 129 -14.42 -3.45 16.21
CA THR A 129 -14.28 -2.37 15.23
C THR A 129 -15.02 -1.09 15.60
N LEU A 130 -16.15 -1.19 16.29
CA LEU A 130 -16.99 -0.06 16.65
C LEU A 130 -17.06 0.06 18.17
N SER A 131 -16.43 1.10 18.69
CA SER A 131 -16.41 1.34 20.13
C SER A 131 -17.79 1.77 20.67
N PRO A 132 -18.07 1.55 21.97
CA PRO A 132 -19.34 1.95 22.58
C PRO A 132 -19.66 3.46 22.49
N ASP A 133 -18.63 4.30 22.36
CA ASP A 133 -18.73 5.77 22.19
C ASP A 133 -18.77 6.22 20.72
N GLY A 134 -18.94 5.27 19.79
CA GLY A 134 -19.25 5.50 18.38
C GLY A 134 -18.04 5.67 17.45
N TRP A 135 -16.82 5.42 17.92
CA TRP A 135 -15.63 5.43 17.07
C TRP A 135 -15.48 4.13 16.31
N LEU A 136 -15.44 4.25 14.99
CA LEU A 136 -15.11 3.18 14.07
C LEU A 136 -13.60 3.13 13.85
N ASN A 137 -12.97 2.02 14.18
CA ASN A 137 -11.65 1.65 13.69
C ASN A 137 -11.75 1.25 12.22
N THR A 138 -11.27 2.09 11.31
CA THR A 138 -11.39 1.83 9.86
C THR A 138 -10.45 0.71 9.37
N GLY A 139 -9.42 0.38 10.15
CA GLY A 139 -8.33 -0.49 9.72
C GLY A 139 -7.41 0.12 8.64
N ASP A 140 -7.67 1.36 8.21
CA ASP A 140 -6.84 2.09 7.26
C ASP A 140 -5.79 2.94 8.00
N VAL A 141 -4.64 3.13 7.37
CA VAL A 141 -3.50 3.89 7.92
C VAL A 141 -3.34 5.19 7.16
N GLY A 142 -3.17 6.28 7.88
CA GLY A 142 -3.01 7.60 7.30
C GLY A 142 -2.53 8.62 8.31
N TYR A 143 -2.44 9.86 7.86
CA TYR A 143 -2.12 11.02 8.69
C TYR A 143 -2.94 12.22 8.25
N ARG A 144 -2.90 13.27 9.07
CA ARG A 144 -3.48 14.58 8.73
C ARG A 144 -2.38 15.57 8.37
N ALA A 145 -2.66 16.42 7.40
CA ALA A 145 -1.82 17.56 7.06
C ALA A 145 -2.70 18.72 6.60
N ASN A 146 -2.53 19.90 7.19
CA ASN A 146 -3.26 21.11 6.79
C ASN A 146 -4.79 20.91 6.76
N GLY A 147 -5.31 20.10 7.68
CA GLY A 147 -6.73 19.73 7.76
C GLY A 147 -7.20 18.65 6.78
N SER A 148 -6.37 18.30 5.78
CA SER A 148 -6.62 17.23 4.81
C SER A 148 -6.30 15.85 5.41
N LEU A 149 -7.03 14.82 4.98
CA LEU A 149 -6.77 13.42 5.32
C LEU A 149 -5.97 12.77 4.19
N ILE A 150 -4.87 12.10 4.54
CA ILE A 150 -3.99 11.41 3.60
C ILE A 150 -4.00 9.92 3.94
N ILE A 151 -4.40 9.10 2.96
CA ILE A 151 -4.51 7.65 3.12
C ILE A 151 -3.26 6.99 2.57
N THR A 152 -2.55 6.27 3.43
CA THR A 152 -1.29 5.62 3.10
C THR A 152 -1.44 4.12 2.90
N GLY A 153 -2.54 3.49 3.34
CA GLY A 153 -2.72 2.06 3.11
C GLY A 153 -3.70 1.42 4.08
N ARG A 154 -3.67 0.09 4.17
CA ARG A 154 -4.42 -0.66 5.19
C ARG A 154 -3.44 -1.25 6.19
N LYS A 155 -3.80 -1.20 7.48
CA LYS A 155 -2.94 -1.68 8.56
C LYS A 155 -2.58 -3.16 8.40
N LYS A 156 -3.57 -3.98 8.02
CA LYS A 156 -3.38 -5.43 7.78
C LYS A 156 -2.57 -5.75 6.53
N ASP A 157 -2.43 -4.79 5.61
CA ASP A 157 -1.65 -4.98 4.39
C ASP A 157 -0.21 -4.47 4.54
N LEU A 158 0.11 -3.65 5.55
CA LEU A 158 1.47 -3.18 5.77
C LEU A 158 2.42 -4.35 6.00
N ILE A 159 3.56 -4.33 5.33
CA ILE A 159 4.63 -5.30 5.50
C ILE A 159 5.62 -4.71 6.51
N ILE A 160 5.92 -5.45 7.58
CA ILE A 160 6.84 -4.99 8.63
C ILE A 160 8.09 -5.86 8.57
N ILE A 161 9.23 -5.26 8.19
CA ILE A 161 10.52 -5.96 8.06
C ILE A 161 11.53 -5.20 8.92
N ASN A 162 12.16 -5.88 9.88
CA ASN A 162 13.16 -5.29 10.76
C ASN A 162 12.70 -3.99 11.47
N GLY A 163 11.41 -3.94 11.83
CA GLY A 163 10.79 -2.77 12.48
C GLY A 163 10.46 -1.59 11.55
N ARG A 164 10.68 -1.73 10.23
CA ARG A 164 10.34 -0.73 9.22
C ARG A 164 9.00 -1.04 8.58
N ASN A 165 8.21 -0.01 8.33
CA ASN A 165 6.94 -0.11 7.62
C ASN A 165 7.15 -0.01 6.12
N ILE A 166 6.83 -1.10 5.42
CA ILE A 166 6.94 -1.20 3.97
C ILE A 166 5.54 -1.27 3.38
N TRP A 167 5.24 -0.35 2.47
CA TRP A 167 3.98 -0.34 1.75
C TRP A 167 4.05 -1.33 0.59
N PRO A 168 3.15 -2.33 0.51
CA PRO A 168 3.15 -3.28 -0.60
C PRO A 168 3.11 -2.63 -1.97
N GLN A 169 2.44 -1.47 -2.06
CA GLN A 169 2.30 -0.71 -3.29
C GLN A 169 3.64 -0.23 -3.86
N ASP A 170 4.65 -0.02 -3.01
CA ASP A 170 5.98 0.38 -3.48
C ASP A 170 6.68 -0.79 -4.19
N LEU A 171 6.59 -2.00 -3.65
CA LEU A 171 7.11 -3.21 -4.31
C LEU A 171 6.37 -3.48 -5.62
N GLU A 172 5.05 -3.37 -5.58
CA GLU A 172 4.18 -3.53 -6.75
C GLU A 172 4.55 -2.51 -7.84
N TYR A 173 4.78 -1.25 -7.44
CA TYR A 173 5.20 -0.19 -8.35
C TYR A 173 6.53 -0.52 -9.05
N LEU A 174 7.55 -0.95 -8.31
CA LEU A 174 8.86 -1.30 -8.88
C LEU A 174 8.75 -2.44 -9.92
N ALA A 175 7.90 -3.43 -9.64
CA ALA A 175 7.64 -4.54 -10.56
C ALA A 175 6.90 -4.06 -11.81
N GLU A 176 5.85 -3.25 -11.65
CA GLU A 176 4.99 -2.76 -12.73
C GLU A 176 5.68 -1.79 -13.69
N HIS A 177 6.82 -1.22 -13.28
CA HIS A 177 7.68 -0.40 -14.13
C HIS A 177 8.66 -1.22 -14.99
N GLN A 178 8.67 -2.54 -14.86
CA GLN A 178 9.43 -3.40 -15.76
C GLN A 178 8.69 -3.61 -17.09
N PRO A 179 9.38 -3.64 -18.24
CA PRO A 179 8.75 -3.77 -19.56
C PRO A 179 7.84 -5.00 -19.72
N GLU A 180 8.14 -6.09 -19.01
CA GLU A 180 7.42 -7.36 -19.09
C GLU A 180 6.16 -7.40 -18.22
N VAL A 181 5.99 -6.45 -17.29
CA VAL A 181 4.95 -6.45 -16.26
C VAL A 181 3.94 -5.35 -16.56
N ARG A 182 2.65 -5.64 -16.37
CA ARG A 182 1.59 -4.65 -16.55
C ARG A 182 1.18 -4.06 -15.21
N ILE A 183 0.69 -2.83 -15.24
CA ILE A 183 0.05 -2.22 -14.07
C ILE A 183 -1.11 -3.10 -13.62
N GLY A 184 -1.12 -3.46 -12.34
CA GLY A 184 -2.11 -4.34 -11.72
C GLY A 184 -1.82 -5.84 -11.85
N ASP A 185 -0.65 -6.24 -12.37
CA ASP A 185 -0.21 -7.64 -12.47
C ASP A 185 0.85 -7.99 -11.39
N ALA A 186 1.11 -7.12 -10.41
CA ALA A 186 1.98 -7.39 -9.27
C ALA A 186 1.22 -7.31 -7.94
N LEU A 187 1.62 -8.12 -6.96
CA LEU A 187 1.04 -8.13 -5.62
C LEU A 187 2.09 -8.50 -4.57
N ALA A 188 2.30 -7.63 -3.60
CA ALA A 188 3.24 -7.86 -2.50
C ALA A 188 2.51 -8.17 -1.18
N PHE A 189 3.12 -9.01 -0.34
CA PHE A 189 2.68 -9.33 1.01
C PHE A 189 3.86 -9.92 1.80
N SER A 190 3.69 -10.12 3.11
CA SER A 190 4.67 -10.85 3.91
C SER A 190 4.13 -12.21 4.37
N VAL A 191 5.03 -13.15 4.61
CA VAL A 191 4.73 -14.48 5.16
C VAL A 191 5.67 -14.78 6.33
N PRO A 192 5.25 -15.60 7.30
CA PRO A 192 6.15 -16.02 8.37
C PRO A 192 7.29 -16.86 7.78
N GLY A 193 8.52 -16.48 8.08
CA GLY A 193 9.73 -17.24 7.79
C GLY A 193 10.25 -18.01 8.99
N PRO A 194 11.43 -18.64 8.84
CA PRO A 194 12.16 -19.23 9.96
C PRO A 194 12.38 -18.22 11.08
N ASP A 195 12.40 -18.69 12.33
CA ASP A 195 12.64 -17.87 13.52
C ASP A 195 11.67 -16.70 13.73
N ASN A 196 10.48 -16.77 13.13
CA ASN A 196 9.42 -15.76 13.22
C ASN A 196 9.82 -14.40 12.61
N GLU A 197 10.80 -14.40 11.69
CA GLU A 197 11.10 -13.27 10.83
C GLU A 197 10.10 -13.23 9.66
N GLU A 198 9.59 -12.05 9.33
CA GLU A 198 8.70 -11.89 8.18
C GLU A 198 9.52 -11.88 6.88
N ILE A 199 9.10 -12.70 5.91
CA ILE A 199 9.68 -12.72 4.56
C ILE A 199 8.79 -11.88 3.65
N CYS A 200 9.37 -10.87 3.00
CA CYS A 200 8.66 -10.10 2.00
C CYS A 200 8.56 -10.88 0.69
N VAL A 201 7.35 -11.05 0.17
CA VAL A 201 7.03 -11.80 -1.05
C VAL A 201 6.38 -10.87 -2.07
N LEU A 202 6.84 -10.95 -3.32
CA LEU A 202 6.29 -10.23 -4.45
C LEU A 202 5.92 -11.22 -5.55
N VAL A 203 4.62 -11.38 -5.80
CA VAL A 203 4.10 -12.25 -6.85
C VAL A 203 3.78 -11.41 -8.07
N VAL A 204 4.31 -11.79 -9.24
CA VAL A 204 4.19 -11.03 -10.48
C VAL A 204 3.63 -11.92 -11.60
N GLN A 205 2.51 -11.52 -12.19
CA GLN A 205 1.97 -12.20 -13.37
C GLN A 205 2.79 -11.83 -14.59
N CYS A 206 3.40 -12.83 -15.23
CA CYS A 206 4.29 -12.62 -16.35
C CYS A 206 3.91 -13.51 -17.53
N ARG A 207 3.86 -12.93 -18.73
CA ARG A 207 3.58 -13.64 -19.99
C ARG A 207 4.79 -14.35 -20.58
N GLU A 208 5.98 -13.95 -20.15
CA GLU A 208 7.23 -14.47 -20.69
C GLU A 208 7.41 -15.94 -20.27
N SER A 209 7.71 -16.77 -21.27
CA SER A 209 7.90 -18.21 -21.13
C SER A 209 9.38 -18.61 -21.20
N ASP A 210 10.25 -17.76 -21.74
CA ASP A 210 11.69 -18.02 -21.80
C ASP A 210 12.30 -18.03 -20.39
N PRO A 211 12.88 -19.16 -19.93
CA PRO A 211 13.45 -19.28 -18.60
C PRO A 211 14.55 -18.25 -18.29
N ASN A 212 15.36 -17.90 -19.28
CA ASN A 212 16.47 -16.97 -19.08
C ASN A 212 15.95 -15.54 -18.85
N LYS A 213 14.93 -15.13 -19.60
CA LYS A 213 14.30 -13.82 -19.42
C LYS A 213 13.53 -13.72 -18.11
N ARG A 214 12.88 -14.81 -17.70
CA ARG A 214 12.20 -14.92 -16.41
C ARG A 214 13.18 -14.76 -15.25
N ALA A 215 14.31 -15.50 -15.28
CA ALA A 215 15.36 -15.38 -14.28
C ALA A 215 15.95 -13.95 -14.25
N ALA A 216 16.21 -13.36 -15.42
CA ALA A 216 16.69 -11.99 -15.51
C ALA A 216 15.68 -10.96 -14.97
N LEU A 217 14.37 -11.17 -15.13
CA LEU A 217 13.35 -10.30 -14.55
C LEU A 217 13.33 -10.42 -13.02
N ILE A 218 13.40 -11.64 -12.48
CA ILE A 218 13.49 -11.89 -11.03
C ILE A 218 14.69 -11.15 -10.44
N ASP A 219 15.90 -11.39 -10.96
CA ASP A 219 17.13 -10.73 -10.48
C ASP A 219 17.02 -9.20 -10.53
N ARG A 220 16.53 -8.64 -11.65
CA ARG A 220 16.35 -7.19 -11.77
C ARG A 220 15.40 -6.63 -10.72
N VAL A 221 14.24 -7.25 -10.53
CA VAL A 221 13.23 -6.77 -9.57
C VAL A 221 13.76 -6.91 -8.14
N THR A 222 14.36 -8.04 -7.79
CA THR A 222 14.97 -8.26 -6.46
C THR A 222 16.04 -7.20 -6.17
N ARG A 223 16.92 -6.91 -7.14
CA ARG A 223 17.95 -5.87 -6.99
C ARG A 223 17.36 -4.47 -6.85
N LEU A 224 16.30 -4.15 -7.60
CA LEU A 224 15.60 -2.86 -7.48
C LEU A 224 14.96 -2.70 -6.10
N VAL A 225 14.27 -3.73 -5.61
CA VAL A 225 13.68 -3.71 -4.25
C VAL A 225 14.76 -3.50 -3.18
N ARG A 226 15.89 -4.21 -3.28
CA ARG A 226 17.04 -4.01 -2.37
C ARG A 226 17.58 -2.58 -2.43
N LEU A 227 17.74 -2.02 -3.63
CA LEU A 227 18.32 -0.69 -3.84
C LEU A 227 17.40 0.42 -3.33
N GLU A 228 16.10 0.35 -3.65
CA GLU A 228 15.14 1.42 -3.39
C GLU A 228 14.51 1.33 -2.00
N LEU A 229 14.28 0.12 -1.48
CA LEU A 229 13.58 -0.10 -0.21
C LEU A 229 14.48 -0.64 0.90
N GLY A 230 15.71 -1.06 0.59
CA GLY A 230 16.66 -1.58 1.57
C GLY A 230 16.21 -2.88 2.25
N ILE A 231 15.38 -3.68 1.57
CA ILE A 231 14.89 -4.98 2.06
C ILE A 231 15.15 -6.09 1.04
N ASP A 232 15.25 -7.32 1.55
CA ASP A 232 15.18 -8.53 0.73
C ASP A 232 13.74 -8.86 0.37
N CYS A 233 13.53 -9.37 -0.84
CA CYS A 233 12.21 -9.79 -1.29
C CYS A 233 12.32 -11.06 -2.15
N TYR A 234 11.47 -12.03 -1.84
CA TYR A 234 11.26 -13.23 -2.65
C TYR A 234 10.31 -12.89 -3.80
N VAL A 235 10.82 -12.96 -5.04
CA VAL A 235 10.05 -12.64 -6.25
C VAL A 235 9.60 -13.93 -6.94
N GLU A 236 8.29 -14.11 -7.08
CA GLU A 236 7.70 -15.26 -7.78
C GLU A 236 6.97 -14.82 -9.05
N LEU A 237 7.38 -15.38 -10.20
CA LEU A 237 6.69 -15.14 -11.46
C LEU A 237 5.62 -16.21 -11.72
N VAL A 238 4.35 -15.81 -11.74
CA VAL A 238 3.21 -16.71 -11.96
C VAL A 238 2.57 -16.49 -13.35
N PRO A 239 1.84 -17.49 -13.89
CA PRO A 239 1.04 -17.31 -15.09
C PRO A 239 -0.01 -16.20 -14.96
N LEU A 240 -0.50 -15.69 -16.10
CA LEU A 240 -1.62 -14.75 -16.11
C LEU A 240 -2.87 -15.31 -15.42
N HIS A 241 -3.70 -14.43 -14.87
CA HIS A 241 -5.02 -14.74 -14.28
C HIS A 241 -4.98 -15.68 -13.06
N THR A 242 -3.82 -15.86 -12.45
CA THR A 242 -3.62 -16.65 -11.21
C THR A 242 -3.84 -15.86 -9.92
N LEU A 243 -3.55 -14.55 -9.90
CA LEU A 243 -3.75 -13.72 -8.72
C LEU A 243 -5.24 -13.58 -8.38
N PRO A 244 -5.64 -13.87 -7.12
CA PRO A 244 -7.05 -13.83 -6.72
C PRO A 244 -7.58 -12.39 -6.68
N ARG A 245 -8.87 -12.23 -6.98
CA ARG A 245 -9.57 -10.95 -6.94
C ARG A 245 -10.76 -11.00 -5.97
N THR A 246 -11.11 -9.86 -5.40
CA THR A 246 -12.33 -9.65 -4.62
C THR A 246 -13.55 -9.59 -5.53
N SER A 247 -14.77 -9.63 -4.96
CA SER A 247 -16.03 -9.46 -5.70
C SER A 247 -16.14 -8.12 -6.43
N SER A 248 -15.41 -7.10 -5.98
CA SER A 248 -15.28 -5.79 -6.63
C SER A 248 -14.19 -5.73 -7.71
N GLY A 249 -13.53 -6.85 -8.02
CA GLY A 249 -12.52 -6.96 -9.07
C GLY A 249 -11.09 -6.56 -8.69
N LYS A 250 -10.85 -6.17 -7.43
CA LYS A 250 -9.52 -5.76 -6.94
C LYS A 250 -8.67 -6.98 -6.59
N LEU A 251 -7.34 -6.89 -6.71
CA LEU A 251 -6.47 -7.96 -6.23
C LEU A 251 -6.67 -8.19 -4.72
N SER A 252 -6.76 -9.45 -4.32
CA SER A 252 -6.93 -9.84 -2.92
C SER A 252 -5.60 -10.30 -2.34
N ARG A 253 -4.90 -9.38 -1.67
CA ARG A 253 -3.63 -9.63 -0.97
C ARG A 253 -3.75 -10.73 0.08
N SER A 254 -4.79 -10.68 0.90
CA SER A 254 -5.05 -11.70 1.92
C SER A 254 -5.23 -13.10 1.33
N LYS A 255 -5.99 -13.23 0.23
CA LYS A 255 -6.19 -14.53 -0.42
C LYS A 255 -4.94 -15.01 -1.15
N ALA A 256 -4.18 -14.10 -1.76
CA ALA A 256 -2.91 -14.43 -2.41
C ALA A 256 -1.89 -14.95 -1.40
N ARG A 257 -1.75 -14.24 -0.26
CA ARG A 257 -0.92 -14.67 0.88
C ARG A 257 -1.30 -16.06 1.37
N GLN A 258 -2.60 -16.30 1.58
CA GLN A 258 -3.09 -17.60 2.03
C GLN A 258 -2.76 -18.71 1.03
N ASN A 259 -3.03 -18.50 -0.26
CA ASN A 259 -2.72 -19.47 -1.30
C ASN A 259 -1.21 -19.73 -1.38
N PHE A 260 -0.38 -18.70 -1.22
CA PHE A 260 1.07 -18.83 -1.24
C PHE A 260 1.57 -19.72 -0.09
N ILE A 261 1.10 -19.47 1.14
CA ILE A 261 1.42 -20.28 2.33
C ILE A 261 0.99 -21.73 2.17
N GLU A 262 -0.18 -21.98 1.56
CA GLU A 262 -0.68 -23.34 1.33
C GLU A 262 0.14 -24.11 0.28
N CYS A 263 0.78 -23.41 -0.65
CA CYS A 263 1.49 -24.01 -1.79
C CYS A 263 3.01 -24.08 -1.61
N HIS A 264 3.57 -23.40 -0.61
CA HIS A 264 5.01 -23.30 -0.40
C HIS A 264 5.44 -23.87 0.96
N ASP A 265 6.62 -24.49 0.97
CA ASP A 265 7.35 -24.82 2.19
C ASP A 265 8.15 -23.59 2.63
N LEU A 266 7.63 -22.85 3.62
CA LEU A 266 8.16 -21.55 4.01
C LEU A 266 9.59 -21.62 4.55
N ASP A 267 9.98 -22.75 5.15
CA ASP A 267 11.33 -22.97 5.67
C ASP A 267 12.40 -23.02 4.56
N LYS A 268 11.98 -23.24 3.31
CA LYS A 268 12.86 -23.30 2.14
C LYS A 268 12.96 -21.99 1.36
N LEU A 269 12.19 -20.97 1.73
CA LEU A 269 12.20 -19.70 1.00
C LEU A 269 13.48 -18.89 1.26
N THR A 270 14.14 -19.10 2.39
CA THR A 270 15.38 -18.41 2.80
C THR A 270 16.63 -18.92 2.06
N SER A 271 16.64 -20.15 1.54
CA SER A 271 17.85 -20.72 0.91
C SER A 271 18.20 -20.08 -0.43
N VAL A 272 17.25 -19.45 -1.12
CA VAL A 272 17.48 -18.79 -2.42
C VAL A 272 18.10 -17.40 -2.27
N ALA A 273 17.86 -16.71 -1.14
CA ALA A 273 18.51 -15.43 -0.84
C ALA A 273 19.96 -15.61 -0.33
N ALA A 274 20.26 -16.75 0.32
CA ALA A 274 21.57 -17.07 0.90
C ALA A 274 22.54 -17.73 -0.10
N GLU A 275 22.06 -18.57 -1.02
CA GLU A 275 22.94 -19.23 -2.02
C GLU A 275 23.64 -18.23 -2.97
N GLU A 276 23.04 -17.07 -3.24
CA GLU A 276 23.72 -16.00 -4.02
C GLU A 276 24.87 -15.31 -3.27
N VAL A 277 24.87 -15.36 -1.92
CA VAL A 277 25.92 -14.76 -1.10
C VAL A 277 27.15 -15.68 -1.02
N GLU A 278 26.96 -16.99 -0.90
CA GLU A 278 28.07 -17.95 -0.89
C GLU A 278 28.77 -18.07 -2.26
N LEU A 279 28.03 -17.97 -3.36
CA LEU A 279 28.61 -17.99 -4.71
C LEU A 279 29.50 -16.75 -5.01
N ARG A 280 29.33 -15.64 -4.28
CA ARG A 280 30.16 -14.42 -4.44
C ARG A 280 31.38 -14.37 -3.51
N GLN A 281 31.43 -15.18 -2.46
CA GLN A 281 32.59 -15.26 -1.56
C GLN A 281 33.58 -16.40 -1.92
N GLY A 282 33.18 -17.31 -2.83
CA GLY A 282 34.00 -18.42 -3.29
C GLY A 282 34.75 -18.19 -4.60
N SER A 283 35.46 -17.07 -4.77
CA SER A 283 36.43 -16.88 -5.86
C SER A 283 37.52 -15.90 -5.45
N VAL A 284 38.57 -16.43 -4.82
CA VAL A 284 39.89 -15.78 -4.66
C VAL A 284 40.86 -16.41 -5.64
#